data_AF-A0A6J4VFI8-F1
#
_entry.id   AF-A0A6J4VFI8-F1
#
_cell.length_a   1.000
_cell.length_b   1.000
_cell.length_c   1.000
_cell.angle_alpha   90.00
_cell.angle_beta   90.00
_cell.angle_gamma   90.00
#
_symmetry.space_group_name_H-M   'P 1'
#
loop_
_entity.id
_entity.type
_entity.pdbx_description
1 polymer ?
#
loop_
_entity_poly.entity_id
_entity_poly.type
_entity_poly.pdbx_seq_one_letter_code
_entity_poly.pdbx_strand_id
1 'polypeptide(L)'
;RRACLAPRRPPPRPARWQAVQPRRRRPTDGGGKTYDPRCPGSRPGEDDPDGSPALWPSTGPALAIAIVVPAITDPGDGPTGALDPTVRRRRACRPRPTRSANEGETMRLYLLDLGKCDVDKGRVLTPGSGEGERVTIPIVGYLIETDDGQRILVDSGMHRKHVEDPDATFGGTPFREVLTPIMRPEDHVANRLAEIGLGVEDVDVLVSTHFHFDHAGNHGDFGGSRVVTQRAAHEFARANPDACPPDIWDLPRLRYELVDGDVALAPGVELLESSGHVPGHMSVLVRLPASGALLLTIDAVYVQENLDTGNWSGQGDPEAARASAHRLAAIADREQATMVFGHDPAQWAGLRLAPAFYE
;
A
#
# COMPACT_ATOMS: atom_id res chain seq x y z
N ARG A 1 -14.08 57.23 28.88
CA ARG A 1 -14.71 56.67 30.10
C ARG A 1 -14.89 55.18 29.90
N ARG A 2 -14.62 54.40 30.95
CA ARG A 2 -14.43 52.94 31.03
C ARG A 2 -15.44 52.10 30.24
N ALA A 3 -14.95 51.10 29.49
CA ALA A 3 -15.75 49.95 29.07
C ALA A 3 -15.29 48.72 29.87
N CYS A 4 -16.24 48.09 30.56
CA CYS A 4 -16.02 46.98 31.47
C CYS A 4 -15.67 45.68 30.71
N LEU A 5 -14.60 45.02 31.15
CA LEU A 5 -14.28 43.64 30.77
C LEU A 5 -15.08 42.68 31.66
N ALA A 6 -15.87 41.79 31.06
CA ALA A 6 -16.48 40.65 31.74
C ALA A 6 -15.46 39.48 31.85
N PRO A 7 -15.47 38.68 32.94
CA PRO A 7 -14.49 37.61 33.12
C PRO A 7 -14.80 36.39 32.25
N ARG A 8 -13.77 35.86 31.59
CA ARG A 8 -13.81 34.60 30.83
C ARG A 8 -14.02 33.40 31.78
N ARG A 9 -14.96 32.52 31.45
CA ARG A 9 -15.16 31.23 32.14
C ARG A 9 -14.00 30.28 31.81
N PRO A 10 -13.53 29.45 32.76
CA PRO A 10 -12.53 28.42 32.47
C PRO A 10 -13.14 27.23 31.71
N PRO A 11 -12.33 26.48 30.94
CA PRO A 11 -12.80 25.30 30.21
C PRO A 11 -13.17 24.15 31.16
N PRO A 12 -14.07 23.24 30.76
CA PRO A 12 -14.44 22.08 31.57
C PRO A 12 -13.26 21.09 31.66
N ARG A 13 -13.07 20.51 32.85
CA ARG A 13 -12.09 19.44 33.09
C ARG A 13 -12.54 18.12 32.44
N PRO A 14 -11.63 17.30 31.90
CA PRO A 14 -11.99 16.00 31.34
C PRO A 14 -12.44 15.03 32.44
N ALA A 15 -13.43 14.21 32.11
CA ALA A 15 -14.01 13.19 32.97
C ALA A 15 -12.98 12.09 33.29
N ARG A 16 -12.87 11.75 34.58
CA ARG A 16 -12.06 10.62 35.06
C ARG A 16 -12.77 9.31 34.71
N TRP A 17 -12.18 8.50 33.84
CA TRP A 17 -12.58 7.12 33.64
C TRP A 17 -12.12 6.28 34.86
N GLN A 18 -13.07 5.65 35.55
CA GLN A 18 -12.79 4.68 36.60
C GLN A 18 -12.49 3.32 35.95
N ALA A 19 -11.33 2.76 36.26
CA ALA A 19 -10.92 1.43 35.82
C ALA A 19 -11.80 0.35 36.48
N VAL A 20 -12.49 -0.45 35.67
CA VAL A 20 -13.20 -1.65 36.09
C VAL A 20 -12.18 -2.78 36.26
N GLN A 21 -12.02 -3.28 37.48
CA GLN A 21 -11.18 -4.43 37.81
C GLN A 21 -11.83 -5.75 37.34
N PRO A 22 -11.09 -6.71 36.75
CA PRO A 22 -11.66 -8.00 36.38
C PRO A 22 -11.88 -8.89 37.61
N ARG A 23 -13.05 -9.52 37.67
CA ARG A 23 -13.42 -10.50 38.69
C ARG A 23 -12.62 -11.80 38.52
N ARG A 24 -11.92 -12.21 39.59
CA ARG A 24 -11.28 -13.53 39.73
C ARG A 24 -12.33 -14.65 39.73
N ARG A 25 -12.17 -15.67 38.89
CA ARG A 25 -12.87 -16.96 39.03
C ARG A 25 -12.08 -17.88 39.95
N ARG A 26 -12.78 -18.56 40.86
CA ARG A 26 -12.27 -19.62 41.76
C ARG A 26 -12.23 -20.98 41.02
N PRO A 27 -11.35 -21.90 41.42
CA PRO A 27 -11.21 -23.22 40.82
C PRO A 27 -12.24 -24.23 41.37
N THR A 28 -12.60 -25.22 40.55
CA THR A 28 -13.37 -26.39 40.97
C THR A 28 -12.45 -27.61 41.01
N ASP A 29 -12.37 -28.22 42.19
CA ASP A 29 -11.78 -29.54 42.44
C ASP A 29 -12.65 -30.68 41.89
N GLY A 30 -12.01 -31.80 41.55
CA GLY A 30 -12.61 -33.11 41.77
C GLY A 30 -12.33 -34.19 40.72
N GLY A 31 -11.57 -35.23 41.12
CA GLY A 31 -11.85 -36.61 40.71
C GLY A 31 -10.73 -37.35 39.98
N GLY A 32 -9.89 -38.07 40.74
CA GLY A 32 -8.95 -39.06 40.20
C GLY A 32 -9.57 -40.45 39.91
N LYS A 33 -8.79 -41.29 39.21
CA LYS A 33 -8.81 -42.77 39.19
C LYS A 33 -7.59 -43.27 38.39
N THR A 34 -6.52 -43.73 39.06
CA THR A 34 -6.07 -45.14 39.24
C THR A 34 -5.50 -45.85 37.99
N TYR A 35 -4.23 -46.23 38.11
CA TYR A 35 -3.42 -47.11 37.25
C TYR A 35 -3.57 -48.59 37.69
N ASP A 36 -3.55 -49.55 36.76
CA ASP A 36 -3.18 -50.97 37.00
C ASP A 36 -2.48 -51.53 35.73
N PRO A 37 -1.31 -52.20 35.82
CA PRO A 37 -0.56 -52.68 34.66
C PRO A 37 -0.82 -54.17 34.38
N ARG A 38 -0.68 -54.60 33.11
CA ARG A 38 -0.31 -55.98 32.72
C ARG A 38 -0.09 -56.09 31.22
N CYS A 39 1.17 -56.34 30.84
CA CYS A 39 1.60 -56.90 29.55
C CYS A 39 1.55 -58.45 29.66
N PRO A 40 1.46 -59.24 28.57
CA PRO A 40 2.64 -59.46 27.71
C PRO A 40 2.40 -59.74 26.20
N GLY A 41 3.38 -59.34 25.38
CA GLY A 41 4.06 -60.26 24.44
C GLY A 41 3.57 -60.38 22.99
N SER A 42 4.25 -59.70 22.06
CA SER A 42 4.95 -60.31 20.91
C SER A 42 5.67 -59.24 20.05
N ARG A 43 6.90 -59.56 19.63
CA ARG A 43 7.82 -58.84 18.71
C ARG A 43 8.26 -59.87 17.64
N PRO A 44 9.01 -59.54 16.56
CA PRO A 44 9.45 -58.22 16.07
C PRO A 44 9.20 -58.00 14.55
N GLY A 45 9.43 -56.78 14.08
CA GLY A 45 9.57 -56.47 12.65
C GLY A 45 9.89 -55.00 12.41
N GLU A 46 11.18 -54.76 12.13
CA GLU A 46 11.78 -53.61 11.42
C GLU A 46 11.94 -52.26 12.15
N ASP A 47 13.23 -51.89 12.23
CA ASP A 47 13.79 -50.61 12.65
C ASP A 47 13.57 -49.55 11.57
N ASP A 48 13.09 -48.37 11.95
CA ASP A 48 13.64 -47.10 11.43
C ASP A 48 13.40 -45.98 12.46
N PRO A 49 14.41 -45.16 12.81
CA PRO A 49 14.32 -44.18 13.88
C PRO A 49 14.04 -42.79 13.31
N ASP A 50 12.94 -42.16 13.71
CA ASP A 50 13.03 -40.77 14.19
C ASP A 50 11.82 -40.40 15.04
N GLY A 51 12.13 -39.90 16.23
CA GLY A 51 11.18 -39.71 17.31
C GLY A 51 10.61 -38.30 17.38
N SER A 52 9.32 -38.29 17.72
CA SER A 52 8.60 -37.32 18.55
C SER A 52 7.79 -36.22 17.85
N PRO A 53 6.48 -36.14 18.16
CA PRO A 53 5.60 -35.05 17.74
C PRO A 53 5.77 -33.86 18.69
N ALA A 54 6.12 -32.68 18.14
CA ALA A 54 6.06 -31.44 18.89
C ALA A 54 4.60 -30.94 18.92
N LEU A 55 3.98 -31.05 20.09
CA LEU A 55 2.75 -30.38 20.48
C LEU A 55 2.98 -28.86 20.47
N TRP A 56 2.36 -28.16 19.52
CA TRP A 56 2.28 -26.70 19.54
C TRP A 56 1.08 -26.28 20.41
N PRO A 57 1.26 -25.47 21.48
CA PRO A 57 0.12 -24.87 22.15
C PRO A 57 -0.44 -23.74 21.29
N SER A 58 -1.75 -23.80 21.08
CA SER A 58 -2.58 -22.86 20.36
C SER A 58 -2.60 -21.46 20.99
N THR A 59 -2.27 -20.47 20.15
CA THR A 59 -2.97 -19.18 19.93
C THR A 59 -3.24 -18.24 21.12
N GLY A 60 -2.49 -17.12 21.17
CA GLY A 60 -3.04 -15.79 21.43
C GLY A 60 -3.30 -15.07 20.09
N PRO A 61 -4.17 -14.04 20.01
CA PRO A 61 -4.48 -13.41 18.73
C PRO A 61 -3.26 -12.62 18.24
N ALA A 62 -2.73 -13.00 17.08
CA ALA A 62 -1.85 -12.14 16.31
C ALA A 62 -2.69 -10.93 15.85
N LEU A 63 -2.21 -9.72 16.16
CA LEU A 63 -2.81 -8.49 15.67
C LEU A 63 -2.38 -8.35 14.21
N ALA A 64 -3.11 -8.98 13.29
CA ALA A 64 -2.98 -8.66 11.88
C ALA A 64 -3.18 -7.15 11.74
N ILE A 65 -2.23 -6.43 11.12
CA ILE A 65 -2.54 -5.13 10.51
C ILE A 65 -3.28 -5.43 9.20
N ALA A 66 -4.39 -6.16 9.33
CA ALA A 66 -5.48 -5.94 8.42
C ALA A 66 -5.92 -4.50 8.70
N ILE A 67 -5.85 -3.65 7.69
CA ILE A 67 -6.86 -2.60 7.57
C ILE A 67 -8.18 -3.28 7.91
N VAL A 68 -8.81 -2.89 9.02
CA VAL A 68 -9.99 -3.57 9.53
C VAL A 68 -11.09 -3.35 8.49
N VAL A 69 -11.24 -4.29 7.56
CA VAL A 69 -12.36 -4.38 6.63
C VAL A 69 -13.45 -5.18 7.37
N PRO A 70 -14.56 -4.56 7.81
CA PRO A 70 -15.70 -5.35 8.26
C PRO A 70 -16.30 -6.09 7.06
N ALA A 71 -16.58 -7.38 7.26
CA ALA A 71 -17.17 -8.26 6.26
C ALA A 71 -18.44 -7.66 5.64
N ILE A 72 -18.53 -7.73 4.31
CA ILE A 72 -19.67 -7.28 3.50
C ILE A 72 -20.92 -8.06 3.93
N THR A 73 -21.95 -7.34 4.38
CA THR A 73 -23.33 -7.83 4.39
C THR A 73 -24.14 -7.03 3.39
N ASP A 74 -24.94 -7.75 2.62
CA ASP A 74 -25.71 -7.33 1.45
C ASP A 74 -26.63 -6.11 1.74
N PRO A 75 -26.57 -5.00 0.98
CA PRO A 75 -27.47 -3.88 1.21
C PRO A 75 -28.80 -4.10 0.48
N GLY A 76 -29.85 -4.31 1.28
CA GLY A 76 -31.25 -4.22 0.85
C GLY A 76 -31.66 -2.81 0.40
N ASP A 77 -32.68 -2.80 -0.46
CA ASP A 77 -33.28 -1.66 -1.15
C ASP A 77 -33.61 -0.42 -0.28
N GLY A 78 -33.31 0.78 -0.82
CA GLY A 78 -33.81 2.06 -0.32
C GLY A 78 -33.35 3.26 -1.17
N PRO A 79 -34.07 4.41 -1.16
CA PRO A 79 -34.80 4.86 -2.34
C PRO A 79 -34.14 5.97 -3.18
N THR A 80 -34.58 6.03 -4.44
CA THR A 80 -34.24 7.01 -5.48
C THR A 80 -34.64 8.44 -5.12
N GLY A 81 -33.67 9.35 -5.05
CA GLY A 81 -33.85 10.80 -4.91
C GLY A 81 -33.36 11.56 -6.15
N ALA A 82 -34.20 12.47 -6.63
CA ALA A 82 -34.09 13.16 -7.92
C ALA A 82 -32.93 14.17 -8.04
N LEU A 83 -32.42 14.32 -9.27
CA LEU A 83 -31.33 15.22 -9.67
C LEU A 83 -31.81 16.68 -9.88
N ASP A 84 -31.05 17.63 -9.33
CA ASP A 84 -31.18 19.09 -9.54
C ASP A 84 -30.47 19.51 -10.85
N PRO A 85 -31.14 20.18 -11.81
CA PRO A 85 -30.57 20.51 -13.10
C PRO A 85 -29.99 21.94 -13.11
N THR A 86 -28.79 22.15 -12.56
CA THR A 86 -28.03 23.40 -12.79
C THR A 86 -26.52 23.18 -13.00
N VAL A 87 -26.16 22.32 -13.97
CA VAL A 87 -24.76 22.21 -14.44
C VAL A 87 -24.44 23.35 -15.40
N ARG A 88 -23.67 24.34 -14.91
CA ARG A 88 -23.01 25.33 -15.77
C ARG A 88 -22.04 24.61 -16.72
N ARG A 89 -22.20 24.83 -18.02
CA ARG A 89 -21.32 24.33 -19.10
C ARG A 89 -19.85 24.65 -18.78
N ARG A 90 -19.05 23.63 -18.43
CA ARG A 90 -17.59 23.73 -18.32
C ARG A 90 -16.99 23.82 -19.72
N ARG A 91 -16.01 24.70 -19.90
CA ARG A 91 -15.27 24.88 -21.17
C ARG A 91 -14.60 23.55 -21.54
N ALA A 92 -14.77 23.13 -22.79
CA ALA A 92 -14.09 21.96 -23.34
C ALA A 92 -12.57 22.13 -23.20
N CYS A 93 -11.93 21.15 -22.58
CA CYS A 93 -10.48 21.04 -22.57
C CYS A 93 -10.03 20.85 -24.02
N ARG A 94 -9.19 21.76 -24.54
CA ARG A 94 -8.62 21.58 -25.88
C ARG A 94 -7.69 20.36 -25.84
N PRO A 95 -7.72 19.47 -26.86
CA PRO A 95 -6.71 18.41 -26.97
C PRO A 95 -5.33 19.05 -27.03
N ARG A 96 -4.39 18.55 -26.21
CA ARG A 96 -2.97 18.93 -26.32
C ARG A 96 -2.46 18.47 -27.69
N PRO A 97 -1.59 19.26 -28.36
CA PRO A 97 -0.92 18.79 -29.55
C PRO A 97 -0.15 17.51 -29.21
N THR A 98 -0.32 16.47 -30.03
CA THR A 98 0.51 15.28 -30.00
C THR A 98 1.96 15.72 -30.12
N ARG A 99 2.79 15.40 -29.11
CA ARG A 99 4.23 15.58 -29.23
C ARG A 99 4.69 14.71 -30.40
N SER A 100 5.39 15.30 -31.36
CA SER A 100 6.05 14.49 -32.37
C SER A 100 7.09 13.64 -31.65
N ALA A 101 7.05 12.32 -31.82
CA ALA A 101 8.15 11.46 -31.43
C ALA A 101 9.45 12.09 -31.96
N ASN A 102 10.35 12.49 -31.07
CA ASN A 102 11.68 12.89 -31.48
C ASN A 102 12.35 11.61 -31.97
N GLU A 103 12.72 11.57 -33.25
CA GLU A 103 13.52 10.47 -33.79
C GLU A 103 14.77 10.29 -32.93
N GLY A 104 14.81 9.23 -32.11
CA GLY A 104 15.95 8.88 -31.27
C GLY A 104 15.78 8.96 -29.74
N GLU A 105 14.61 9.32 -29.21
CA GLU A 105 14.34 9.19 -27.77
C GLU A 105 13.90 7.75 -27.44
N THR A 106 14.72 7.04 -26.64
CA THR A 106 14.42 5.71 -26.12
C THR A 106 13.65 5.81 -24.81
N MET A 107 12.76 4.86 -24.57
CA MET A 107 11.97 4.73 -23.35
C MET A 107 12.87 4.80 -22.10
N ARG A 108 12.44 5.58 -21.09
CA ARG A 108 13.15 5.74 -19.83
C ARG A 108 12.24 5.47 -18.64
N LEU A 109 12.82 4.92 -17.59
CA LEU A 109 12.21 4.72 -16.28
C LEU A 109 13.06 5.40 -15.20
N TYR A 110 12.44 6.34 -14.50
CA TYR A 110 13.00 7.04 -13.35
C TYR A 110 12.36 6.49 -12.07
N LEU A 111 13.18 6.11 -11.10
CA LEU A 111 12.73 5.75 -9.77
C LEU A 111 12.80 7.00 -8.88
N LEU A 112 11.67 7.41 -8.31
CA LEU A 112 11.52 8.62 -7.51
C LEU A 112 11.59 8.25 -6.02
N ASP A 113 12.52 8.89 -5.30
CA ASP A 113 12.60 8.81 -3.83
C ASP A 113 11.58 9.78 -3.21
N LEU A 114 10.40 9.26 -2.88
CA LEU A 114 9.27 10.04 -2.38
C LEU A 114 9.22 10.12 -0.85
N GLY A 115 10.39 9.95 -0.22
CA GLY A 115 10.57 10.01 1.22
C GLY A 115 10.60 8.62 1.83
N LYS A 116 10.38 8.56 3.14
CA LYS A 116 10.52 7.32 3.90
C LYS A 116 9.40 7.17 4.93
N CYS A 117 9.26 5.97 5.45
CA CYS A 117 8.44 5.73 6.63
C CYS A 117 9.22 4.89 7.64
N ASP A 118 9.23 5.29 8.90
CA ASP A 118 9.72 4.44 9.98
C ASP A 118 8.60 3.51 10.40
N VAL A 119 8.83 2.20 10.35
CA VAL A 119 7.81 1.18 10.61
C VAL A 119 8.30 0.14 11.61
N ASP A 120 7.36 -0.48 12.33
CA ASP A 120 7.60 -1.71 13.07
C ASP A 120 7.63 -2.88 12.09
N LYS A 121 8.81 -3.45 11.86
CA LYS A 121 9.06 -4.49 10.86
C LYS A 121 8.10 -5.66 11.04
N GLY A 122 8.02 -6.22 12.24
CA GLY A 122 7.19 -7.38 12.54
C GLY A 122 5.72 -7.08 12.76
N ARG A 123 5.27 -5.85 12.49
CA ARG A 123 3.85 -5.52 12.41
C ARG A 123 3.42 -5.12 11.00
N VAL A 124 4.34 -4.60 10.19
CA VAL A 124 4.05 -4.12 8.83
C VAL A 124 4.58 -5.08 7.76
N LEU A 125 5.89 -5.31 7.73
CA LEU A 125 6.56 -5.97 6.62
C LEU A 125 6.49 -7.51 6.73
N THR A 126 6.73 -8.03 7.93
CA THR A 126 6.85 -9.46 8.18
C THR A 126 6.16 -9.87 9.49
N PRO A 127 4.82 -9.83 9.59
CA PRO A 127 4.17 -10.05 10.87
C PRO A 127 4.53 -11.37 11.54
N GLY A 128 4.78 -11.32 12.85
CA GLY A 128 5.31 -12.43 13.65
C GLY A 128 6.84 -12.62 13.57
N SER A 129 7.56 -11.82 12.78
CA SER A 129 9.02 -11.82 12.69
C SER A 129 9.56 -10.39 12.77
N GLY A 130 10.34 -10.07 13.81
CA GLY A 130 10.89 -8.71 14.02
C GLY A 130 9.91 -7.72 14.66
N GLU A 131 8.96 -8.19 15.48
CA GLU A 131 8.03 -7.29 16.21
C GLU A 131 8.82 -6.36 17.14
N GLY A 132 8.50 -5.06 17.09
CA GLY A 132 9.20 -4.02 17.85
C GLY A 132 10.51 -3.55 17.23
N GLU A 133 11.00 -4.21 16.16
CA GLU A 133 12.14 -3.74 15.40
C GLU A 133 11.73 -2.56 14.51
N ARG A 134 12.35 -1.40 14.71
CA ARG A 134 12.09 -0.21 13.88
C ARG A 134 12.99 -0.24 12.65
N VAL A 135 12.39 -0.15 11.47
CA VAL A 135 13.09 -0.09 10.20
C VAL A 135 12.54 1.07 9.37
N THR A 136 13.42 1.76 8.65
CA THR A 136 13.02 2.82 7.74
C THR A 136 12.90 2.29 6.32
N ILE A 137 11.69 2.32 5.77
CA ILE A 137 11.37 1.87 4.41
C ILE A 137 11.30 3.05 3.44
N PRO A 138 11.65 2.85 2.15
CA PRO A 138 11.45 3.85 1.10
C PRO A 138 9.96 3.99 0.77
N ILE A 139 9.53 5.21 0.44
CA ILE A 139 8.27 5.45 -0.27
C ILE A 139 8.59 5.67 -1.74
N VAL A 140 7.91 4.93 -2.59
CA VAL A 140 8.30 4.77 -3.99
C VAL A 140 7.30 5.44 -4.92
N GLY A 141 7.83 5.93 -6.04
CA GLY A 141 7.05 6.33 -7.21
C GLY A 141 7.93 6.25 -8.44
N TYR A 142 7.33 6.26 -9.62
CA TYR A 142 8.07 5.98 -10.85
C TYR A 142 7.57 6.86 -11.98
N LEU A 143 8.48 7.43 -12.76
CA LEU A 143 8.12 8.12 -13.99
C LEU A 143 8.64 7.31 -15.18
N ILE A 144 7.75 7.02 -16.12
CA ILE A 144 8.07 6.41 -17.40
C ILE A 144 7.90 7.47 -18.48
N GLU A 145 8.95 7.72 -19.25
CA GLU A 145 8.88 8.43 -20.53
C GLU A 145 8.91 7.40 -21.65
N THR A 146 7.85 7.35 -22.46
CA THR A 146 7.73 6.39 -23.58
C THR A 146 8.41 6.91 -24.84
N ASP A 147 8.66 6.02 -25.81
CA ASP A 147 9.28 6.38 -27.10
C ASP A 147 8.46 7.43 -27.90
N ASP A 148 7.14 7.50 -27.68
CA ASP A 148 6.25 8.50 -28.29
C ASP A 148 6.10 9.78 -27.45
N GLY A 149 6.90 9.92 -26.39
CA GLY A 149 7.00 11.12 -25.56
C GLY A 149 5.86 11.30 -24.55
N GLN A 150 5.06 10.25 -24.30
CA GLN A 150 4.07 10.24 -23.22
C GLN A 150 4.76 10.06 -21.87
N ARG A 151 4.26 10.76 -20.85
CA ARG A 151 4.77 10.68 -19.48
C ARG A 151 3.76 10.03 -18.56
N ILE A 152 4.13 8.87 -18.03
CA ILE A 152 3.31 8.06 -17.13
C ILE A 152 3.94 8.09 -15.75
N LEU A 153 3.25 8.71 -14.79
CA LEU A 153 3.63 8.68 -13.38
C LEU A 153 2.89 7.52 -12.69
N VAL A 154 3.63 6.64 -12.03
CA VAL A 154 3.10 5.57 -11.18
C VAL A 154 3.28 5.99 -9.73
N ASP A 155 2.14 6.23 -9.06
CA ASP A 155 2.02 6.74 -7.69
C ASP A 155 2.66 8.12 -7.43
N SER A 156 2.20 8.79 -6.38
CA SER A 156 2.53 10.20 -6.07
C SER A 156 3.07 10.42 -4.66
N GLY A 157 3.37 9.36 -3.92
CA GLY A 157 4.00 9.46 -2.60
C GLY A 157 3.04 9.90 -1.50
N MET A 158 3.62 10.27 -0.36
CA MET A 158 2.89 10.78 0.80
C MET A 158 2.44 12.24 0.62
N HIS A 159 1.25 12.59 1.13
CA HIS A 159 0.78 13.99 1.09
C HIS A 159 1.77 14.92 1.81
N ARG A 160 2.03 16.11 1.23
CA ARG A 160 2.95 17.14 1.76
C ARG A 160 2.77 17.56 3.21
N LYS A 161 1.62 17.24 3.81
CA LYS A 161 1.31 17.55 5.22
C LYS A 161 2.31 16.89 6.18
N HIS A 162 2.90 15.77 5.78
CA HIS A 162 3.91 15.05 6.56
C HIS A 162 5.27 15.73 6.61
N VAL A 163 5.51 16.76 5.79
CA VAL A 163 6.72 17.58 5.88
C VAL A 163 6.70 18.45 7.15
N GLU A 164 5.54 19.00 7.49
CA GLU A 164 5.38 19.87 8.66
C GLU A 164 5.01 19.07 9.91
N ASP A 165 4.18 18.06 9.74
CA ASP A 165 3.67 17.23 10.82
C ASP A 165 3.64 15.74 10.40
N PRO A 166 4.66 14.95 10.78
CA PRO A 166 4.68 13.50 10.59
C PRO A 166 3.42 12.79 11.11
N ASP A 167 2.73 13.38 12.08
CA ASP A 167 1.55 12.80 12.72
C ASP A 167 0.23 13.21 12.06
N ALA A 168 0.28 14.00 10.98
CA ALA A 168 -0.90 14.58 10.35
C ALA A 168 -1.93 13.54 9.85
N THR A 169 -1.53 12.29 9.63
CA THR A 169 -2.45 11.18 9.28
C THR A 169 -2.72 10.25 10.45
N PHE A 170 -1.69 9.89 11.22
CA PHE A 170 -1.80 8.79 12.19
C PHE A 170 -1.83 9.25 13.65
N GLY A 171 -1.65 10.54 13.92
CA GLY A 171 -1.71 11.13 15.25
C GLY A 171 -3.02 10.81 15.97
N GLY A 172 -2.92 10.25 17.18
CA GLY A 172 -4.09 9.84 17.96
C GLY A 172 -4.76 8.55 17.49
N THR A 173 -4.19 7.85 16.49
CA THR A 173 -4.63 6.53 16.06
C THR A 173 -3.65 5.44 16.56
N PRO A 174 -4.08 4.17 16.66
CA PRO A 174 -3.17 3.06 16.95
C PRO A 174 -2.02 2.90 15.94
N PHE A 175 -2.17 3.42 14.72
CA PHE A 175 -1.15 3.32 13.67
C PHE A 175 0.08 4.17 13.96
N ARG A 176 -0.01 5.21 14.80
CA ARG A 176 1.17 6.02 15.17
C ARG A 176 2.30 5.19 15.79
N GLU A 177 1.96 4.17 16.56
CA GLU A 177 2.96 3.28 17.18
C GLU A 177 3.58 2.31 16.17
N VAL A 178 2.93 2.13 15.02
CA VAL A 178 3.33 1.21 13.97
C VAL A 178 4.17 1.92 12.92
N LEU A 179 3.73 3.08 12.44
CA LEU A 179 4.31 3.75 11.29
C LEU A 179 4.37 5.26 11.51
N THR A 180 5.46 5.87 11.07
CA THR A 180 5.72 7.31 11.18
C THR A 180 6.35 7.81 9.89
N PRO A 181 5.63 8.62 9.10
CA PRO A 181 6.16 9.28 7.92
C PRO A 181 7.44 10.08 8.21
N ILE A 182 8.41 10.00 7.30
CA ILE A 182 9.64 10.80 7.29
C ILE A 182 9.72 11.45 5.91
N MET A 183 9.28 12.70 5.83
CA MET A 183 9.19 13.43 4.57
C MET A 183 9.90 14.79 4.69
N ARG A 184 10.81 15.07 3.77
CA ARG A 184 11.40 16.41 3.58
C ARG A 184 10.67 17.14 2.45
N PRO A 185 10.81 18.47 2.33
CA PRO A 185 10.24 19.19 1.19
C PRO A 185 10.67 18.59 -0.16
N GLU A 186 11.94 18.17 -0.30
CA GLU A 186 12.50 17.61 -1.53
C GLU A 186 11.85 16.28 -1.94
N ASP A 187 11.33 15.53 -0.97
CA ASP A 187 10.69 14.22 -1.18
C ASP A 187 9.29 14.35 -1.82
N HIS A 188 8.77 15.57 -1.96
CA HIS A 188 7.54 15.82 -2.70
C HIS A 188 7.69 15.47 -4.18
N VAL A 189 6.73 14.74 -4.74
CA VAL A 189 6.77 14.27 -6.15
C VAL A 189 7.03 15.40 -7.14
N ALA A 190 6.41 16.57 -6.98
CA ALA A 190 6.67 17.74 -7.83
C ALA A 190 8.14 18.20 -7.81
N ASN A 191 8.83 18.08 -6.67
CA ASN A 191 10.25 18.43 -6.56
C ASN A 191 11.13 17.36 -7.20
N ARG A 192 10.79 16.07 -7.04
CA ARG A 192 11.47 14.97 -7.75
C ARG A 192 11.30 15.03 -9.27
N LEU A 193 10.14 15.46 -9.76
CA LEU A 193 9.93 15.76 -11.18
C LEU A 193 10.79 16.95 -11.64
N ALA A 194 10.90 18.00 -10.82
CA ALA A 194 11.72 19.17 -11.15
C ALA A 194 13.21 18.84 -11.27
N GLU A 195 13.72 17.87 -10.50
CA GLU A 195 15.11 17.38 -10.58
C GLU A 195 15.48 16.82 -11.97
N ILE A 196 14.49 16.32 -12.71
CA ILE A 196 14.64 15.83 -14.09
C ILE A 196 14.05 16.80 -15.12
N GLY A 197 13.79 18.04 -14.72
CA GLY A 197 13.36 19.13 -15.62
C GLY A 197 11.88 19.11 -15.99
N LEU A 198 11.03 18.48 -15.18
CA LEU A 198 9.59 18.32 -15.44
C LEU A 198 8.71 19.02 -14.40
N GLY A 199 7.54 19.48 -14.83
CA GLY A 199 6.46 19.95 -13.96
C GLY A 199 5.35 18.92 -13.76
N VAL A 200 4.42 19.16 -12.83
CA VAL A 200 3.24 18.27 -12.64
C VAL A 200 2.32 18.29 -13.86
N GLU A 201 2.31 19.39 -14.60
CA GLU A 201 1.57 19.57 -15.84
C GLU A 201 2.15 18.77 -17.01
N ASP A 202 3.39 18.29 -16.90
CA ASP A 202 4.04 17.46 -17.92
C ASP A 202 3.57 16.01 -17.90
N VAL A 203 2.92 15.56 -16.81
CA VAL A 203 2.41 14.19 -16.68
C VAL A 203 1.11 14.02 -17.45
N ASP A 204 1.07 13.07 -18.37
CA ASP A 204 -0.11 12.78 -19.19
C ASP A 204 -1.04 11.76 -18.53
N VAL A 205 -0.43 10.72 -17.93
CA VAL A 205 -1.13 9.62 -17.27
C VAL A 205 -0.59 9.46 -15.85
N LEU A 206 -1.52 9.38 -14.90
CA LEU A 206 -1.24 9.02 -13.51
C LEU A 206 -1.81 7.63 -13.26
N VAL A 207 -0.96 6.65 -13.00
CA VAL A 207 -1.35 5.32 -12.56
C VAL A 207 -1.43 5.33 -11.05
N SER A 208 -2.60 4.98 -10.50
CA SER A 208 -2.78 4.77 -9.07
C SER A 208 -2.81 3.28 -8.81
N THR A 209 -1.70 2.74 -8.30
CA THR A 209 -1.57 1.31 -8.04
C THR A 209 -2.61 0.83 -7.03
N HIS A 210 -2.84 1.67 -6.03
CA HIS A 210 -3.94 1.65 -5.07
C HIS A 210 -4.05 3.02 -4.39
N PHE A 211 -4.85 3.14 -3.31
CA PHE A 211 -5.18 4.43 -2.66
C PHE A 211 -4.73 4.51 -1.19
N HIS A 212 -3.60 3.89 -0.82
CA HIS A 212 -2.99 4.18 0.47
C HIS A 212 -2.29 5.54 0.48
N PHE A 213 -2.08 6.06 1.68
CA PHE A 213 -1.65 7.44 1.95
C PHE A 213 -0.29 7.79 1.32
N ASP A 214 0.57 6.79 1.15
CA ASP A 214 1.94 6.87 0.64
C ASP A 214 2.04 6.58 -0.86
N HIS A 215 0.94 6.19 -1.51
CA HIS A 215 0.87 5.99 -2.97
C HIS A 215 0.03 7.05 -3.67
N ALA A 216 -1.04 7.52 -3.02
CA ALA A 216 -2.00 8.45 -3.61
C ALA A 216 -2.00 9.86 -2.99
N GLY A 217 -1.06 10.13 -2.07
CA GLY A 217 -1.06 11.31 -1.22
C GLY A 217 -1.01 12.64 -1.97
N ASN A 218 -0.48 12.70 -3.20
CA ASN A 218 -0.42 13.94 -3.99
C ASN A 218 -1.11 13.82 -5.35
N HIS A 219 -2.01 12.84 -5.57
CA HIS A 219 -2.75 12.68 -6.84
C HIS A 219 -3.47 13.96 -7.24
N GLY A 220 -3.90 14.71 -6.23
CA GLY A 220 -4.51 16.01 -6.37
C GLY A 220 -3.71 17.06 -7.13
N ASP A 221 -2.39 16.93 -7.26
CA ASP A 221 -1.56 17.92 -7.95
C ASP A 221 -1.63 17.75 -9.49
N PHE A 222 -2.12 16.59 -9.96
CA PHE A 222 -2.09 16.17 -11.37
C PHE A 222 -3.44 16.41 -12.09
N GLY A 223 -4.07 17.56 -11.88
CA GLY A 223 -5.40 17.91 -12.42
C GLY A 223 -5.51 17.85 -13.96
N GLY A 224 -4.39 17.89 -14.68
CA GLY A 224 -4.35 17.76 -16.15
C GLY A 224 -4.42 16.32 -16.63
N SER A 225 -3.99 15.36 -15.83
CA SER A 225 -3.72 13.98 -16.21
C SER A 225 -4.99 13.12 -16.21
N ARG A 226 -4.97 12.05 -16.99
CA ARG A 226 -5.92 10.93 -16.83
C ARG A 226 -5.40 10.03 -15.70
N VAL A 227 -6.26 9.63 -14.78
CA VAL A 227 -5.91 8.67 -13.72
C VAL A 227 -6.35 7.27 -14.13
N VAL A 228 -5.44 6.32 -14.24
CA VAL A 228 -5.76 4.91 -14.50
C VAL A 228 -5.68 4.13 -13.19
N THR A 229 -6.74 3.40 -12.84
CA THR A 229 -6.77 2.56 -11.64
C THR A 229 -7.70 1.36 -11.84
N GLN A 230 -7.54 0.29 -11.06
CA GLN A 230 -8.47 -0.83 -11.07
C GLN A 230 -9.82 -0.38 -10.50
N ARG A 231 -10.92 -0.85 -11.10
CA ARG A 231 -12.27 -0.62 -10.57
C ARG A 231 -12.37 -1.10 -9.12
N ALA A 232 -11.83 -2.27 -8.82
CA ALA A 232 -11.83 -2.84 -7.48
C ALA A 232 -11.10 -1.96 -6.45
N ALA A 233 -9.97 -1.32 -6.82
CA ALA A 233 -9.26 -0.39 -5.93
C ALA A 233 -10.09 0.88 -5.67
N HIS A 234 -10.75 1.40 -6.69
CA HIS A 234 -11.63 2.55 -6.55
C HIS A 234 -12.86 2.24 -5.67
N GLU A 235 -13.44 1.05 -5.81
CA GLU A 235 -14.55 0.59 -4.97
C GLU A 235 -14.12 0.30 -3.54
N PHE A 236 -12.93 -0.27 -3.35
CA PHE A 236 -12.32 -0.48 -2.05
C PHE A 236 -12.11 0.86 -1.31
N ALA A 237 -11.55 1.86 -1.99
CA ALA A 237 -11.35 3.19 -1.40
C ALA A 237 -12.68 3.83 -0.95
N ARG A 238 -13.73 3.68 -1.76
CA ARG A 238 -15.09 4.11 -1.41
C ARG A 238 -15.67 3.44 -0.17
N ALA A 239 -15.38 2.15 0.01
CA ALA A 239 -15.87 1.39 1.14
C ALA A 239 -15.04 1.58 2.43
N ASN A 240 -13.80 2.09 2.33
CA ASN A 240 -12.83 2.12 3.43
C ASN A 240 -12.25 3.54 3.66
N PRO A 241 -13.06 4.53 4.08
CA PRO A 241 -12.61 5.92 4.24
C PRO A 241 -11.53 6.13 5.31
N ASP A 242 -11.39 5.21 6.27
CA ASP A 242 -10.34 5.25 7.29
C ASP A 242 -8.96 4.86 6.73
N ALA A 243 -8.94 3.97 5.73
CA ALA A 243 -7.72 3.50 5.06
C ALA A 243 -7.35 4.37 3.84
N CYS A 244 -8.38 4.86 3.15
CA CYS A 244 -8.28 5.70 1.96
C CYS A 244 -9.05 7.01 2.22
N PRO A 245 -8.40 8.02 2.83
CA PRO A 245 -9.02 9.31 3.07
C PRO A 245 -9.68 9.91 1.80
N PRO A 246 -10.88 10.52 1.88
CA PRO A 246 -11.57 11.04 0.69
C PRO A 246 -10.84 12.17 -0.05
N ASP A 247 -9.76 12.71 0.51
CA ASP A 247 -8.94 13.76 -0.10
C ASP A 247 -7.81 13.22 -0.99
N ILE A 248 -7.65 11.89 -1.12
CA ILE A 248 -6.65 11.25 -1.98
C ILE A 248 -7.23 10.44 -3.15
N TRP A 249 -8.55 10.18 -3.16
CA TRP A 249 -9.24 9.42 -4.23
C TRP A 249 -10.56 10.07 -4.64
N ASP A 250 -11.12 9.67 -5.79
CA ASP A 250 -12.31 10.27 -6.46
C ASP A 250 -12.33 11.81 -6.45
N LEU A 251 -11.16 12.42 -6.73
CA LEU A 251 -11.03 13.87 -6.69
C LEU A 251 -11.74 14.52 -7.88
N PRO A 252 -12.64 15.51 -7.68
CA PRO A 252 -13.47 16.08 -8.75
C PRO A 252 -12.72 16.74 -9.92
N ARG A 253 -11.42 17.00 -9.74
CA ARG A 253 -10.54 17.60 -10.75
C ARG A 253 -9.79 16.57 -11.59
N LEU A 254 -9.77 15.32 -11.15
CA LEU A 254 -9.14 14.20 -11.84
C LEU A 254 -10.14 13.49 -12.73
N ARG A 255 -9.64 12.86 -13.80
CA ARG A 255 -10.44 12.04 -14.72
C ARG A 255 -10.04 10.59 -14.56
N TYR A 256 -10.83 9.83 -13.82
CA TYR A 256 -10.58 8.41 -13.59
C TYR A 256 -11.01 7.57 -14.80
N GLU A 257 -10.10 6.70 -15.24
CA GLU A 257 -10.34 5.57 -16.11
C GLU A 257 -10.21 4.31 -15.28
N LEU A 258 -11.34 3.64 -15.06
CA LEU A 258 -11.41 2.42 -14.28
C LEU A 258 -11.24 1.22 -15.20
N VAL A 259 -10.18 0.45 -14.96
CA VAL A 259 -9.84 -0.78 -15.68
C VAL A 259 -10.12 -2.01 -14.84
N ASP A 260 -10.12 -3.18 -15.48
CA ASP A 260 -10.36 -4.47 -14.84
C ASP A 260 -9.33 -5.48 -15.38
N GLY A 261 -8.53 -6.09 -14.50
CA GLY A 261 -7.50 -7.07 -14.88
C GLY A 261 -6.22 -6.44 -15.44
N ASP A 262 -5.40 -7.25 -16.13
CA ASP A 262 -4.17 -6.74 -16.76
C ASP A 262 -4.49 -5.81 -17.94
N VAL A 263 -3.67 -4.77 -18.11
CA VAL A 263 -3.85 -3.76 -19.17
C VAL A 263 -2.51 -3.41 -19.82
N ALA A 264 -2.41 -3.55 -21.13
CA ALA A 264 -1.35 -2.92 -21.90
C ALA A 264 -1.61 -1.40 -21.97
N LEU A 265 -0.91 -0.63 -21.14
CA LEU A 265 -1.14 0.81 -21.00
C LEU A 265 -0.52 1.61 -22.15
N ALA A 266 0.69 1.22 -22.54
CA ALA A 266 1.45 1.77 -23.65
C ALA A 266 2.39 0.68 -24.20
N PRO A 267 2.99 0.85 -25.41
CA PRO A 267 4.05 -0.05 -25.86
C PRO A 267 5.15 -0.17 -24.79
N GLY A 268 5.44 -1.40 -24.36
CA GLY A 268 6.44 -1.67 -23.31
C GLY A 268 5.97 -1.44 -21.87
N VAL A 269 4.75 -0.93 -21.63
CA VAL A 269 4.20 -0.70 -20.28
C VAL A 269 2.92 -1.51 -20.07
N GLU A 270 2.94 -2.40 -19.09
CA GLU A 270 1.82 -3.28 -18.75
C GLU A 270 1.46 -3.14 -17.27
N LEU A 271 0.19 -2.91 -16.99
CA LEU A 271 -0.37 -2.93 -15.65
C LEU A 271 -0.83 -4.36 -15.36
N LEU A 272 -0.35 -4.92 -14.26
CA LEU A 272 -0.62 -6.30 -13.87
C LEU A 272 -1.51 -6.30 -12.63
N GLU A 273 -2.70 -6.88 -12.75
CA GLU A 273 -3.59 -7.02 -11.60
C GLU A 273 -2.93 -7.96 -10.57
N SER A 274 -2.84 -7.49 -9.34
CA SER A 274 -2.11 -8.15 -8.26
C SER A 274 -2.79 -7.92 -6.91
N SER A 275 -4.11 -8.13 -6.84
CA SER A 275 -4.89 -8.11 -5.61
C SER A 275 -4.28 -8.99 -4.52
N GLY A 276 -4.43 -8.55 -3.28
CA GLY A 276 -3.91 -9.23 -2.10
C GLY A 276 -3.60 -8.24 -1.01
N HIS A 277 -2.76 -7.25 -1.29
CA HIS A 277 -2.55 -6.11 -0.39
C HIS A 277 -3.86 -5.38 -0.10
N VAL A 278 -4.51 -4.96 -1.19
CA VAL A 278 -5.89 -4.50 -1.23
C VAL A 278 -6.56 -5.05 -2.50
N PRO A 279 -7.90 -5.18 -2.52
CA PRO A 279 -8.63 -5.46 -3.76
C PRO A 279 -8.30 -4.43 -4.84
N GLY A 280 -7.93 -4.91 -6.02
CA GLY A 280 -7.55 -4.08 -7.16
C GLY A 280 -6.17 -3.43 -7.07
N HIS A 281 -5.30 -3.86 -6.14
CA HIS A 281 -3.89 -3.51 -6.22
C HIS A 281 -3.32 -3.93 -7.59
N MET A 282 -2.41 -3.14 -8.16
CA MET A 282 -1.71 -3.51 -9.39
C MET A 282 -0.21 -3.22 -9.33
N SER A 283 0.54 -4.06 -10.02
CA SER A 283 1.97 -3.96 -10.27
C SER A 283 2.22 -3.46 -11.70
N VAL A 284 3.45 -3.07 -12.03
CA VAL A 284 3.77 -2.52 -13.36
C VAL A 284 4.98 -3.23 -13.96
N LEU A 285 4.84 -3.74 -15.18
CA LEU A 285 5.94 -4.28 -15.97
C LEU A 285 6.36 -3.27 -17.04
N VAL A 286 7.64 -2.92 -17.02
CA VAL A 286 8.26 -1.95 -17.94
C VAL A 286 9.36 -2.65 -18.72
N ARG A 287 9.26 -2.68 -20.05
CA ARG A 287 10.23 -3.32 -20.93
C ARG A 287 11.11 -2.26 -21.57
N LEU A 288 12.34 -2.12 -21.07
CA LEU A 288 13.28 -1.10 -21.53
C LEU A 288 14.28 -1.68 -22.54
N PRO A 289 14.56 -0.98 -23.65
CA PRO A 289 15.47 -1.47 -24.69
C PRO A 289 16.88 -1.87 -24.24
N ALA A 290 17.53 -1.13 -23.32
CA ALA A 290 18.93 -1.39 -22.95
C ALA A 290 19.09 -2.07 -21.59
N SER A 291 18.25 -1.73 -20.62
CA SER A 291 18.30 -2.18 -19.22
C SER A 291 17.53 -3.49 -19.00
N GLY A 292 16.79 -3.95 -20.01
CA GLY A 292 15.89 -5.09 -19.89
C GLY A 292 14.58 -4.74 -19.18
N ALA A 293 13.81 -5.77 -18.85
CA ALA A 293 12.53 -5.57 -18.18
C ALA A 293 12.70 -5.29 -16.68
N LEU A 294 11.90 -4.38 -16.14
CA LEU A 294 11.73 -4.17 -14.70
C LEU A 294 10.26 -4.44 -14.33
N LEU A 295 10.05 -5.27 -13.30
CA LEU A 295 8.75 -5.53 -12.73
C LEU A 295 8.66 -4.82 -11.38
N LEU A 296 7.91 -3.74 -11.34
CA LEU A 296 7.63 -2.95 -10.15
C LEU A 296 6.50 -3.66 -9.39
N THR A 297 6.83 -4.37 -8.31
CA THR A 297 5.81 -5.14 -7.55
C THR A 297 4.88 -4.21 -6.79
N ILE A 298 5.36 -3.02 -6.43
CA ILE A 298 4.69 -2.12 -5.50
C ILE A 298 4.41 -2.92 -4.23
N ASP A 299 3.19 -2.92 -3.72
CA ASP A 299 2.86 -3.50 -2.42
C ASP A 299 2.45 -4.98 -2.50
N ALA A 300 2.37 -5.54 -3.71
CA ALA A 300 2.20 -6.98 -3.88
C ALA A 300 3.37 -7.76 -3.25
N VAL A 301 4.55 -7.14 -3.17
CA VAL A 301 5.71 -7.64 -2.41
C VAL A 301 6.42 -6.43 -1.80
N TYR A 302 6.32 -6.25 -0.48
CA TYR A 302 6.99 -5.13 0.20
C TYR A 302 8.50 -5.30 0.17
N VAL A 303 8.99 -6.48 0.56
CA VAL A 303 10.41 -6.79 0.71
C VAL A 303 10.73 -8.18 0.17
N GLN A 304 11.98 -8.42 -0.23
CA GLN A 304 12.43 -9.74 -0.69
C GLN A 304 12.11 -10.85 0.34
N GLU A 305 12.21 -10.51 1.64
CA GLU A 305 11.93 -11.44 2.75
C GLU A 305 10.50 -12.03 2.69
N ASN A 306 9.52 -11.34 2.09
CA ASN A 306 8.17 -11.89 1.92
C ASN A 306 8.17 -13.12 1.01
N LEU A 307 8.93 -13.08 -0.09
CA LEU A 307 9.09 -14.22 -1.01
C LEU A 307 9.91 -15.34 -0.36
N ASP A 308 11.01 -14.99 0.30
CA ASP A 308 11.94 -15.95 0.88
C ASP A 308 11.31 -16.77 2.01
N THR A 309 10.45 -16.13 2.81
CA THR A 309 9.83 -16.75 3.99
C THR A 309 8.39 -17.21 3.74
N GLY A 310 7.78 -16.76 2.64
CA GLY A 310 6.35 -16.95 2.40
C GLY A 310 5.45 -16.20 3.40
N ASN A 311 5.95 -15.13 4.02
CA ASN A 311 5.19 -14.33 4.97
C ASN A 311 4.34 -13.27 4.27
N TRP A 312 3.04 -13.56 4.16
CA TRP A 312 2.02 -12.69 3.56
C TRP A 312 1.00 -12.18 4.59
N SER A 313 1.25 -12.41 5.88
CA SER A 313 0.26 -12.13 6.94
C SER A 313 0.03 -10.63 7.19
N GLY A 314 0.88 -9.76 6.64
CA GLY A 314 0.71 -8.31 6.65
C GLY A 314 -0.17 -7.76 5.53
N GLN A 315 -0.58 -8.63 4.59
CA GLN A 315 -1.39 -8.27 3.43
C GLN A 315 -2.89 -8.35 3.79
N GLY A 316 -3.75 -7.55 3.14
CA GLY A 316 -5.19 -7.53 3.42
C GLY A 316 -5.88 -8.88 3.18
N ASP A 317 -5.47 -9.59 2.14
CA ASP A 317 -5.79 -10.98 1.82
C ASP A 317 -4.48 -11.75 1.58
N PRO A 318 -3.96 -12.46 2.59
CA PRO A 318 -2.70 -13.20 2.49
C PRO A 318 -2.68 -14.29 1.42
N GLU A 319 -3.83 -14.92 1.13
CA GLU A 319 -3.88 -15.99 0.14
C GLU A 319 -3.81 -15.42 -1.28
N ALA A 320 -4.60 -14.36 -1.55
CA ALA A 320 -4.53 -13.64 -2.81
C ALA A 320 -3.17 -12.98 -3.01
N ALA A 321 -2.59 -12.37 -1.97
CA ALA A 321 -1.26 -11.75 -2.04
C ALA A 321 -0.18 -12.76 -2.41
N ARG A 322 -0.18 -13.94 -1.78
CA ARG A 322 0.72 -15.04 -2.14
C ARG A 322 0.56 -15.47 -3.59
N ALA A 323 -0.69 -15.62 -4.05
CA ALA A 323 -0.98 -16.02 -5.43
C ALA A 323 -0.47 -14.97 -6.44
N SER A 324 -0.72 -13.69 -6.15
CA SER A 324 -0.24 -12.55 -6.93
C SER A 324 1.29 -12.49 -6.95
N ALA A 325 1.95 -12.61 -5.80
CA ALA A 325 3.41 -12.60 -5.72
C ALA A 325 4.05 -13.73 -6.54
N HIS A 326 3.51 -14.95 -6.46
CA HIS A 326 3.99 -16.08 -7.26
C HIS A 326 3.76 -15.87 -8.76
N ARG A 327 2.60 -15.28 -9.13
CA ARG A 327 2.31 -14.92 -10.53
C ARG A 327 3.30 -13.88 -11.04
N LEU A 328 3.60 -12.85 -10.26
CA LEU A 328 4.56 -11.81 -10.61
C LEU A 328 5.98 -12.37 -10.74
N ALA A 329 6.40 -13.27 -9.84
CA ALA A 329 7.70 -13.95 -9.94
C ALA A 329 7.79 -14.78 -11.24
N ALA A 330 6.75 -15.54 -11.59
CA ALA A 330 6.71 -16.30 -12.83
C ALA A 330 6.72 -15.41 -14.09
N ILE A 331 6.12 -14.21 -14.03
CA ILE A 331 6.23 -13.20 -15.08
C ILE A 331 7.66 -12.67 -15.15
N ALA A 332 8.26 -12.30 -14.02
CA ALA A 332 9.63 -11.83 -13.98
C ALA A 332 10.61 -12.84 -14.58
N ASP A 333 10.48 -14.13 -14.23
CA ASP A 333 11.32 -15.18 -14.79
C ASP A 333 11.19 -15.28 -16.33
N ARG A 334 9.94 -15.27 -16.84
CA ARG A 334 9.68 -15.37 -18.28
C ARG A 334 10.21 -14.17 -19.05
N GLU A 335 10.05 -12.97 -18.49
CA GLU A 335 10.48 -11.71 -19.11
C GLU A 335 11.96 -11.40 -18.83
N GLN A 336 12.63 -12.24 -18.03
CA GLN A 336 13.96 -11.97 -17.48
C GLN A 336 14.00 -10.59 -16.79
N ALA A 337 12.91 -10.22 -16.12
CA ALA A 337 12.75 -8.92 -15.50
C ALA A 337 13.40 -8.86 -14.13
N THR A 338 13.99 -7.71 -13.81
CA THR A 338 14.41 -7.39 -12.44
C THR A 338 13.18 -7.00 -11.63
N MET A 339 12.86 -7.73 -10.57
CA MET A 339 11.81 -7.35 -9.64
C MET A 339 12.28 -6.21 -8.75
N VAL A 340 11.47 -5.15 -8.66
CA VAL A 340 11.70 -3.99 -7.80
C VAL A 340 10.58 -3.96 -6.76
N PHE A 341 10.94 -4.16 -5.50
CA PHE A 341 10.02 -4.32 -4.37
C PHE A 341 9.49 -2.98 -3.86
N GLY A 342 8.30 -2.97 -3.25
CA GLY A 342 7.62 -1.73 -2.87
C GLY A 342 8.32 -0.93 -1.78
N HIS A 343 8.89 -1.61 -0.78
CA HIS A 343 9.38 -1.01 0.46
C HIS A 343 10.66 -1.68 0.98
N ASP A 344 11.50 -2.24 0.11
CA ASP A 344 12.73 -2.92 0.49
C ASP A 344 13.91 -1.94 0.62
N PRO A 345 14.34 -1.58 1.85
CA PRO A 345 15.43 -0.62 2.02
C PRO A 345 16.78 -1.14 1.53
N ALA A 346 17.01 -2.46 1.58
CA ALA A 346 18.27 -3.05 1.16
C ALA A 346 18.39 -3.05 -0.37
N GLN A 347 17.31 -3.39 -1.07
CA GLN A 347 17.26 -3.30 -2.52
C GLN A 347 17.37 -1.85 -2.98
N TRP A 348 16.59 -0.94 -2.38
CA TRP A 348 16.52 0.46 -2.83
C TRP A 348 17.86 1.18 -2.80
N ALA A 349 18.74 0.83 -1.85
CA ALA A 349 20.08 1.40 -1.74
C ALA A 349 20.99 1.10 -2.95
N GLY A 350 20.67 0.06 -3.74
CA GLY A 350 21.42 -0.36 -4.92
C GLY A 350 20.82 0.10 -6.26
N LEU A 351 19.65 0.75 -6.27
CA LEU A 351 18.95 1.13 -7.49
C LEU A 351 19.40 2.48 -8.05
N ARG A 352 19.19 2.70 -9.35
CA ARG A 352 19.41 3.98 -10.01
C ARG A 352 18.21 4.89 -9.77
N LEU A 353 18.32 5.78 -8.79
CA LEU A 353 17.29 6.76 -8.46
C LEU A 353 17.44 8.03 -9.31
N ALA A 354 16.34 8.75 -9.54
CA ALA A 354 16.35 10.04 -10.21
C ALA A 354 17.40 10.98 -9.57
N PRO A 355 18.16 11.75 -10.38
CA PRO A 355 17.98 11.98 -11.81
C PRO A 355 18.56 10.89 -12.74
N ALA A 356 19.17 9.83 -12.20
CA ALA A 356 19.54 8.67 -13.01
C ALA A 356 18.29 7.88 -13.43
N PHE A 357 18.44 7.06 -14.47
CA PHE A 357 17.35 6.30 -15.06
C PHE A 357 17.81 4.95 -15.59
N TYR A 358 16.82 4.12 -15.90
CA TYR A 358 16.92 2.92 -16.70
C TYR A 358 16.41 3.27 -18.11
N GLU A 359 17.10 2.82 -19.15
CA GLU A 359 16.76 3.01 -20.58
C GLU A 359 16.81 1.68 -21.32
#